data_AF-A0A5C5RWV5-F1
#
_entry.id   AF-A0A5C5RWV5-F1
#
_cell.length_a   1.000
_cell.length_b   1.000
_cell.length_c   1.000
_cell.angle_alpha   90.00
_cell.angle_beta   90.00
_cell.angle_gamma   90.00
#
_symmetry.space_group_name_H-M   'P 1'
#
loop_
_entity.id
_entity.type
_entity.pdbx_description
1 polymer ?
#
loop_
_entity_poly.entity_id
_entity_poly.type
_entity_poly.pdbx_seq_one_letter_code
_entity_poly.pdbx_strand_id
1 'polypeptide(L)'
;MDEFEADTQLRVFVRDLIDGDLTGYPAEDWLNAYAEGGNEAIELWQASLGGTIAVTGTPEQGRVTVNDADRVIVLDTQWWTVTVERDGTPISASATDGL
;
A
#
# COMPACT_ATOMS: atom_id res chain seq x y z
N MET A 1 -8.86 -15.17 32.57
CA MET A 1 -9.12 -14.27 31.44
C MET A 1 -7.82 -13.54 31.25
N ASP A 2 -6.90 -14.17 30.52
CA ASP A 2 -5.55 -13.65 30.36
C ASP A 2 -5.60 -12.63 29.22
N GLU A 3 -5.67 -11.37 29.61
CA GLU A 3 -5.51 -10.18 28.76
C GLU A 3 -4.04 -10.08 28.36
N PHE A 4 -3.59 -11.03 27.55
CA PHE A 4 -2.40 -10.92 26.72
C PHE A 4 -2.85 -10.41 25.35
N GLU A 5 -3.56 -9.28 25.31
CA GLU A 5 -3.72 -8.52 24.06
C GLU A 5 -2.35 -7.90 23.78
N ALA A 6 -1.52 -8.65 23.05
CA ALA A 6 -0.31 -8.10 22.47
C ALA A 6 -0.69 -6.82 21.72
N ASP A 7 -0.12 -5.70 22.14
CA ASP A 7 -0.35 -4.31 21.72
C ASP A 7 0.13 -4.09 20.27
N THR A 8 -0.29 -4.99 19.37
CA THR A 8 0.20 -5.17 18.02
C THR A 8 -0.96 -4.99 17.04
N GLN A 9 -0.71 -4.25 15.97
CA GLN A 9 -1.71 -3.86 14.99
C GLN A 9 -1.21 -4.19 13.59
N LEU A 10 -2.12 -4.61 12.70
CA LEU A 10 -1.83 -4.71 11.28
C LEU A 10 -2.03 -3.35 10.63
N ARG A 11 -1.01 -2.86 9.92
CA ARG A 11 -1.10 -1.66 9.08
C ARG A 11 -0.77 -1.99 7.64
N VAL A 12 -1.33 -1.20 6.73
CA VAL A 12 -0.96 -1.23 5.31
C VAL A 12 -0.20 0.04 4.99
N PHE A 13 1.00 -0.12 4.46
CA PHE A 13 1.79 0.98 3.95
C PHE A 13 1.59 1.06 2.44
N VAL A 14 1.36 2.28 1.96
CA VAL A 14 1.19 2.62 0.55
C VAL A 14 2.27 3.61 0.21
N ARG A 15 3.08 3.28 -0.80
CA ARG A 15 4.18 4.10 -1.28
C ARG A 15 3.91 4.53 -2.70
N ASP A 16 3.93 5.83 -2.93
CA ASP A 16 4.08 6.37 -4.27
C ASP A 16 5.57 6.29 -4.67
N LEU A 17 5.82 5.66 -5.81
CA LEU A 17 7.16 5.41 -6.34
C LEU A 17 7.65 6.53 -7.27
N ILE A 18 6.78 7.48 -7.63
CA ILE A 18 7.11 8.65 -8.44
C ILE A 18 7.73 9.74 -7.55
N ASP A 19 7.04 10.12 -6.47
CA ASP A 19 7.49 11.18 -5.56
C ASP A 19 8.19 10.64 -4.29
N GLY A 20 7.90 9.39 -3.91
CA GLY A 20 8.45 8.72 -2.75
C GLY A 20 7.58 8.80 -1.50
N ASP A 21 6.38 9.36 -1.58
CA ASP A 21 5.48 9.55 -0.43
C ASP A 21 5.03 8.21 0.14
N LEU A 22 4.94 8.14 1.48
CA LEU A 22 4.57 6.94 2.23
C LEU A 22 3.41 7.25 3.17
N THR A 23 2.30 6.56 2.96
CA THR A 23 1.09 6.67 3.79
C THR A 23 0.80 5.35 4.48
N GLY A 24 0.44 5.39 5.76
CA GLY A 24 0.03 4.21 6.53
C GLY A 24 -1.47 4.22 6.83
N TYR A 25 -2.13 3.11 6.58
CA TYR A 25 -3.55 2.89 6.85
C TYR A 25 -3.75 1.86 7.97
N PRO A 26 -4.70 2.10 8.90
CA PRO A 26 -5.27 1.05 9.71
C PRO A 26 -5.91 -0.03 8.84
N ALA A 27 -5.85 -1.30 9.26
CA ALA A 27 -6.43 -2.41 8.49
C ALA A 27 -7.96 -2.26 8.28
N GLU A 28 -8.67 -1.62 9.22
CA GLU A 28 -10.11 -1.39 9.13
C GLU A 28 -10.52 -0.39 8.04
N ASP A 29 -9.65 0.59 7.74
CA ASP A 29 -9.89 1.60 6.70
C ASP A 29 -9.38 1.15 5.32
N TRP A 30 -8.46 0.19 5.30
CA TRP A 30 -7.69 -0.15 4.11
C TRP A 30 -8.54 -0.64 2.94
N LEU A 31 -9.54 -1.48 3.17
CA LEU A 31 -10.32 -2.05 2.05
C LEU A 31 -11.07 -0.99 1.25
N ASN A 32 -11.51 0.10 1.90
CA ASN A 32 -12.13 1.23 1.22
C ASN A 32 -11.08 2.00 0.42
N ALA A 33 -9.96 2.37 1.04
CA ALA A 33 -8.85 3.07 0.37
C ALA A 33 -8.26 2.27 -0.81
N TYR A 34 -8.17 0.95 -0.69
CA TYR A 34 -7.74 0.04 -1.74
C TYR A 34 -8.68 0.09 -2.95
N ALA A 35 -10.00 0.03 -2.71
CA ALA A 35 -10.99 0.11 -3.77
C ALA A 35 -11.00 1.49 -4.45
N GLU A 36 -10.89 2.57 -3.66
CA GLU A 36 -10.79 3.95 -4.17
C GLU A 36 -9.55 4.13 -5.05
N GLY A 37 -8.36 3.78 -4.56
CA GLY A 37 -7.11 3.90 -5.34
C GLY A 37 -7.10 3.03 -6.60
N GLY A 38 -7.71 1.83 -6.54
CA GLY A 38 -7.91 0.99 -7.71
C GLY A 38 -8.81 1.64 -8.78
N ASN A 39 -9.92 2.27 -8.35
CA ASN A 39 -10.82 2.98 -9.25
C ASN A 39 -10.14 4.22 -9.85
N GLU A 40 -9.42 5.01 -9.05
CA GLU A 40 -8.67 6.18 -9.53
C GLU A 40 -7.63 5.79 -10.59
N ALA A 41 -6.91 4.69 -10.39
CA ALA A 41 -5.96 4.19 -11.39
C ALA A 41 -6.64 3.77 -12.69
N ILE A 42 -7.82 3.14 -12.61
CA ILE A 42 -8.63 2.77 -13.80
C ILE A 42 -9.12 4.03 -14.52
N GLU A 43 -9.62 5.02 -13.80
CA GLU A 43 -10.08 6.29 -14.36
C GLU A 43 -8.94 7.05 -15.06
N LEU A 44 -7.76 7.12 -14.42
CA LEU A 44 -6.57 7.71 -14.99
C LEU A 44 -6.12 6.99 -16.26
N TRP A 45 -6.12 5.66 -16.24
CA TRP A 45 -5.81 4.85 -17.43
C TRP A 45 -6.80 5.10 -18.56
N GLN A 46 -8.11 5.15 -18.28
CA GLN A 46 -9.14 5.46 -19.28
C GLN A 46 -8.94 6.85 -19.91
N ALA A 47 -8.56 7.85 -19.10
CA ALA A 47 -8.28 9.20 -19.56
C ALA A 47 -7.02 9.28 -20.46
N SER A 48 -6.06 8.37 -20.30
CA SER A 48 -4.79 8.38 -21.04
C SER A 48 -4.88 8.03 -22.53
N LEU A 49 -6.00 7.44 -22.99
CA LEU A 49 -6.28 7.05 -24.39
C LEU A 49 -5.06 6.47 -25.14
N GLY A 50 -4.78 5.18 -24.96
CA GLY A 50 -3.63 4.50 -25.56
C GLY A 50 -2.52 4.15 -24.57
N GLY A 51 -2.67 4.56 -23.32
CA GLY A 51 -1.83 4.12 -22.20
C GLY A 51 -2.13 2.70 -21.73
N THR A 52 -1.38 2.27 -20.71
CA THR A 52 -1.47 0.92 -20.14
C THR A 52 -1.66 0.98 -18.63
N ILE A 53 -2.31 -0.04 -18.09
CA ILE A 53 -2.45 -0.27 -16.65
C ILE A 53 -1.96 -1.68 -16.32
N ALA A 54 -1.22 -1.79 -15.23
CA ALA A 54 -0.87 -3.06 -14.61
C ALA A 54 -1.26 -3.02 -13.14
N VAL A 55 -2.09 -3.96 -12.70
CA VAL A 55 -2.42 -4.18 -11.29
C VAL A 55 -1.98 -5.58 -10.92
N THR A 56 -1.25 -5.71 -9.82
CA THR A 56 -0.72 -7.00 -9.35
C THR A 56 -0.90 -7.13 -7.85
N GLY A 57 -1.01 -8.38 -7.37
CA GLY A 57 -1.03 -8.69 -5.94
C GLY A 57 -2.42 -8.97 -5.38
N THR A 58 -2.55 -8.76 -4.07
CA THR A 58 -3.76 -8.92 -3.26
C THR A 58 -3.98 -7.64 -2.45
N PRO A 59 -5.10 -7.48 -1.73
CA PRO A 59 -5.27 -6.35 -0.82
C PRO A 59 -4.11 -6.21 0.18
N GLU A 60 -3.47 -7.29 0.61
CA GLU A 60 -2.40 -7.25 1.61
C GLU A 60 -1.03 -6.83 1.05
N GLN A 61 -0.79 -7.03 -0.25
CA GLN A 61 0.45 -6.64 -0.91
C GLN A 61 0.28 -6.60 -2.42
N GLY A 62 0.74 -5.53 -3.05
CA GLY A 62 0.67 -5.41 -4.50
C GLY A 62 1.23 -4.10 -5.04
N ARG A 63 0.93 -3.85 -6.31
CA ARG A 63 1.33 -2.63 -7.01
C ARG A 63 0.37 -2.34 -8.15
N VAL A 64 0.12 -1.05 -8.36
CA VAL A 64 -0.54 -0.51 -9.55
C VAL A 64 0.39 0.46 -10.26
N THR A 65 0.47 0.34 -11.58
CA THR A 65 1.23 1.26 -12.43
C THR A 65 0.37 1.65 -13.63
N VAL A 66 0.30 2.94 -13.91
CA VAL A 66 -0.35 3.50 -15.11
C VAL A 66 0.70 4.22 -15.94
N ASN A 67 0.74 3.91 -17.24
CA ASN A 67 1.52 4.65 -18.22
C ASN A 67 0.57 5.39 -19.16
N ASP A 68 0.93 6.60 -19.57
CA ASP A 68 0.22 7.31 -20.62
C ASP A 68 0.54 6.77 -22.03
N ALA A 69 -0.02 7.40 -23.07
CA ALA A 69 0.17 7.00 -24.46
C ALA A 69 1.65 7.13 -24.93
N ASP A 70 2.44 7.99 -24.30
CA ASP A 70 3.86 8.19 -24.57
C ASP A 70 4.76 7.26 -23.72
N ARG A 71 4.15 6.35 -22.96
CA ARG A 71 4.80 5.41 -22.04
C ARG A 71 5.49 6.09 -20.86
N VAL A 72 5.01 7.28 -20.47
CA VAL A 72 5.43 7.92 -19.23
C VAL A 72 4.61 7.35 -18.09
N ILE A 73 5.27 6.97 -17.01
CA ILE A 73 4.60 6.54 -15.78
C ILE A 73 3.93 7.75 -15.15
N VAL A 74 2.61 7.71 -15.02
CA VAL A 74 1.77 8.79 -14.46
C VAL A 74 1.15 8.44 -13.11
N LEU A 75 1.17 7.15 -12.75
CA LEU A 75 0.84 6.66 -11.41
C LEU A 75 1.66 5.41 -11.16
N ASP A 76 2.28 5.31 -9.98
CA ASP A 76 3.04 4.12 -9.59
C ASP A 76 3.00 3.92 -8.08
N THR A 77 2.11 3.06 -7.63
CA THR A 77 1.82 2.89 -6.21
C THR A 77 2.03 1.45 -5.81
N GLN A 78 2.84 1.23 -4.78
CA GLN A 78 3.08 -0.07 -4.16
C GLN A 78 2.45 -0.11 -2.77
N TRP A 79 1.90 -1.25 -2.36
CA TRP A 79 1.43 -1.44 -0.99
C TRP A 79 1.86 -2.77 -0.38
N TRP A 80 1.95 -2.79 0.95
CA TRP A 80 2.25 -3.99 1.73
C TRP A 80 1.77 -3.86 3.17
N THR A 81 1.44 -4.99 3.77
CA THR A 81 1.10 -5.09 5.19
C THR A 81 2.34 -5.20 6.07
N VAL A 82 2.27 -4.61 7.27
CA VAL A 82 3.28 -4.74 8.32
C VAL A 82 2.57 -4.84 9.66
N THR A 83 2.97 -5.81 10.49
CA THR A 83 2.58 -5.82 11.89
C THR A 83 3.44 -4.83 12.66
N VAL A 84 2.79 -3.88 13.33
CA VAL A 84 3.41 -2.82 14.11
C VAL A 84 3.02 -2.94 15.59
N GLU A 85 3.82 -2.40 16.48
CA GLU A 85 3.42 -2.11 17.86
C GLU A 85 2.41 -0.96 17.89
N ARG A 86 1.78 -0.72 19.04
CA ARG A 86 0.75 0.33 19.24
C ARG A 86 1.24 1.72 18.84
N ASP A 87 2.52 2.00 19.03
CA ASP A 87 3.14 3.27 18.66
C ASP A 87 3.44 3.39 17.16
N GLY A 88 3.20 2.32 16.38
CA GLY A 88 3.45 2.25 14.94
C GLY A 88 4.82 1.68 14.56
N THR A 89 5.63 1.25 15.52
CA THR A 89 6.94 0.65 15.26
C THR A 89 6.81 -0.74 14.60
N PRO A 90 7.43 -0.99 13.44
CA PRO A 90 7.43 -2.32 12.83
C PRO A 90 8.06 -3.38 13.74
N ILE A 91 7.35 -4.50 13.97
CA ILE A 91 7.83 -5.59 14.84
C ILE A 91 9.02 -6.35 14.22
N SER A 92 9.20 -6.26 12.89
CA SER A 92 10.38 -6.81 12.22
C SER A 92 11.69 -6.09 12.55
N ALA A 93 11.64 -4.88 13.12
CA ALA A 93 12.83 -4.13 13.56
C ALA A 93 13.28 -4.49 14.98
N SER A 94 12.38 -4.92 15.86
CA SER A 94 12.69 -5.20 17.27
C SER A 94 13.35 -6.57 17.52
N ALA A 95 13.46 -7.42 16.48
CA ALA A 95 14.04 -8.77 16.59
C ALA A 95 15.53 -8.87 16.19
N THR A 96 16.17 -7.78 15.75
CA THR A 96 17.55 -7.85 15.19
C THR A 96 18.66 -7.46 16.19
N ASP A 97 18.32 -7.06 17.41
CA ASP A 97 19.30 -6.64 18.45
C ASP A 97 19.66 -7.76 19.45
N GLY A 98 19.49 -9.03 19.07
CA GLY A 98 19.53 -10.17 20.00
C GLY A 98 20.30 -11.42 19.58
N LEU A 99 21.20 -11.37 18.60
CA LEU A 99 22.08 -12.49 18.24
C LEU A 99 23.55 -12.07 18.09
#